data_AF-A0A2C9CI50-F1
#
_entry.id   AF-A0A2C9CI50-F1
#
_cell.length_a   1.000
_cell.length_b   1.000
_cell.length_c   1.000
_cell.angle_alpha   90.00
_cell.angle_beta   90.00
_cell.angle_gamma   90.00
#
_symmetry.space_group_name_H-M   'P 1'
#
loop_
_entity.id
_entity.type
_entity.pdbx_description
1 polymer ?
#
loop_
_entity_poly.entity_id
_entity_poly.type
_entity_poly.pdbx_seq_one_letter_code
_entity_poly.pdbx_strand_id
1 'polypeptide(L)'
;MVNSTSQVEKAIKRRRHMPNTLVKIDNAEYAIFTKESVVDCNSVIKKTIEEIVSLLKSKQLACKTEMPIGIVEKLREAVIASPVVENNIKEMLNA
;
A
#
# COMPACT_ATOMS: atom_id res chain seq x y z
N MET A 1 3.45 1.27 6.09
CA MET A 1 3.67 1.09 4.63
C MET A 1 2.84 -0.08 4.12
N VAL A 2 2.46 -0.11 2.84
CA VAL A 2 1.75 -1.23 2.18
C VAL A 2 2.51 -1.64 0.92
N ASN A 3 2.32 -2.88 0.46
CA ASN A 3 3.08 -3.44 -0.66
C ASN A 3 2.21 -3.69 -1.89
N SER A 4 2.76 -3.36 -3.06
CA SER A 4 2.21 -3.70 -4.36
C SER A 4 2.71 -5.04 -4.88
N THR A 5 1.92 -5.69 -5.74
CA THR A 5 2.33 -6.83 -6.57
C THR A 5 1.73 -6.74 -7.96
N SER A 6 2.47 -7.18 -8.98
CA SER A 6 1.96 -7.34 -10.35
C SER A 6 1.19 -8.64 -10.56
N GLN A 7 1.15 -9.55 -9.57
CA GLN A 7 0.36 -10.78 -9.61
C GLN A 7 -1.10 -10.49 -9.23
N VAL A 8 -1.76 -9.64 -10.02
CA VAL A 8 -3.10 -9.06 -9.72
C VAL A 8 -4.14 -10.15 -9.46
N GLU A 9 -4.29 -11.10 -10.39
CA GLU A 9 -5.28 -12.18 -10.27
C GLU A 9 -5.08 -13.04 -9.02
N LYS A 10 -3.81 -13.33 -8.69
CA LYS A 10 -3.45 -14.14 -7.52
C LYS A 10 -3.81 -13.42 -6.23
N ALA A 11 -3.54 -12.11 -6.16
CA ALA A 11 -3.90 -11.28 -5.01
C ALA A 11 -5.43 -11.23 -4.82
N ILE A 12 -6.17 -10.99 -5.91
CA ILE A 12 -7.65 -10.99 -5.91
C ILE A 12 -8.19 -12.34 -5.43
N LYS A 13 -7.72 -13.45 -6.00
CA LYS A 13 -8.14 -14.80 -5.60
C LYS A 13 -7.88 -15.07 -4.11
N ARG A 14 -6.73 -14.63 -3.60
CA ARG A 14 -6.35 -14.78 -2.18
C ARG A 14 -7.26 -13.97 -1.25
N ARG A 15 -7.69 -12.78 -1.66
CA ARG A 15 -8.48 -11.84 -0.84
C ARG A 15 -9.96 -11.78 -1.22
N ARG A 16 -10.47 -12.77 -1.97
CA ARG A 16 -11.87 -12.84 -2.44
C ARG A 16 -12.94 -12.65 -1.35
N HIS A 17 -12.60 -12.94 -0.10
CA HIS A 17 -13.50 -12.86 1.07
C HIS A 17 -13.36 -11.54 1.85
N MET A 18 -12.45 -10.66 1.43
CA MET A 18 -12.19 -9.35 2.05
C MET A 18 -12.32 -8.26 0.97
N PRO A 19 -13.55 -7.90 0.60
CA PRO A 19 -13.78 -6.89 -0.43
C PRO A 19 -13.23 -5.53 0.00
N ASN A 20 -12.90 -4.68 -0.98
CA ASN A 20 -12.48 -3.28 -0.78
C ASN A 20 -11.13 -3.10 -0.03
N THR A 21 -10.30 -4.14 0.04
CA THR A 21 -8.98 -4.09 0.69
C THR A 21 -7.80 -4.16 -0.30
N LEU A 22 -8.12 -4.24 -1.60
CA LEU A 22 -7.16 -4.28 -2.70
C LEU A 22 -7.34 -3.04 -3.56
N VAL A 23 -6.25 -2.30 -3.80
CA VAL A 23 -6.26 -1.12 -4.66
C VAL A 23 -5.45 -1.41 -5.91
N LYS A 24 -6.12 -1.43 -7.07
CA LYS A 24 -5.44 -1.53 -8.35
C LYS A 24 -4.84 -0.17 -8.71
N ILE A 25 -3.64 -0.21 -9.26
CA ILE A 25 -2.91 0.96 -9.76
C ILE A 25 -2.23 0.56 -11.06
N ASP A 26 -2.36 1.41 -12.07
CA ASP A 26 -1.66 1.26 -13.34
C ASP A 26 -0.71 2.44 -13.63
N ASN A 27 -0.06 2.39 -14.79
CA ASN A 27 0.88 3.42 -15.22
C ASN A 27 0.22 4.78 -15.47
N ALA A 28 -1.04 4.79 -15.91
CA ALA A 28 -1.77 6.01 -16.22
C ALA A 28 -2.15 6.76 -14.95
N GLU A 29 -2.47 6.05 -13.87
CA GLU A 29 -2.71 6.62 -12.55
C GLU A 29 -1.40 7.03 -11.86
N TYR A 30 -0.34 6.21 -11.96
CA TYR A 30 0.95 6.52 -11.35
C TYR A 30 2.13 5.90 -12.12
N ALA A 31 2.86 6.76 -12.83
CA ALA A 31 3.90 6.39 -13.80
C ALA A 31 5.05 5.53 -13.26
N ILE A 32 5.23 5.42 -11.94
CA ILE A 32 6.20 4.49 -11.34
C ILE A 32 5.89 3.02 -11.67
N PHE A 33 4.61 2.69 -11.83
CA PHE A 33 4.17 1.33 -12.12
C PHE A 33 4.32 1.06 -13.61
N THR A 34 5.20 0.13 -13.99
CA THR A 34 5.42 -0.23 -15.40
C THR A 34 4.43 -1.29 -15.91
N LYS A 35 3.62 -1.85 -15.01
CA LYS A 35 2.62 -2.89 -15.26
C LYS A 35 1.43 -2.68 -14.33
N GLU A 36 0.25 -3.16 -14.72
CA GLU A 36 -0.90 -3.22 -13.81
C GLU A 36 -0.47 -3.94 -12.52
N SER A 37 -0.73 -3.29 -11.39
CA SER A 37 -0.34 -3.75 -10.08
C SER A 37 -1.50 -3.59 -9.11
N VAL A 38 -1.47 -4.33 -8.02
CA VAL A 38 -2.44 -4.22 -6.95
C VAL A 38 -1.71 -4.11 -5.61
N VAL A 39 -2.18 -3.21 -4.77
CA VAL A 39 -1.69 -3.01 -3.41
C VAL A 39 -2.58 -3.78 -2.44
N ASP A 40 -1.98 -4.66 -1.63
CA ASP A 40 -2.69 -5.43 -0.60
C ASP A 40 -2.72 -4.63 0.70
N CYS A 41 -3.84 -3.95 0.98
CA CYS A 41 -4.01 -3.09 2.15
C CYS A 41 -4.32 -3.88 3.42
N ASN A 42 -4.37 -5.21 3.36
CA ASN A 42 -4.51 -6.07 4.54
C ASN A 42 -3.18 -6.29 5.28
N SER A 43 -2.05 -5.91 4.70
CA SER A 43 -0.72 -6.11 5.29
C SER A 43 0.00 -4.78 5.40
N VAL A 44 -0.08 -4.19 6.60
CA VAL A 44 0.62 -2.95 6.91
C VAL A 44 1.95 -3.27 7.57
N ILE A 45 3.04 -2.82 6.95
CA ILE A 45 4.39 -2.89 7.52
C ILE A 45 4.62 -1.67 8.40
N LYS A 46 4.87 -1.92 9.68
CA LYS A 46 5.32 -0.92 10.65
C LYS A 46 6.84 -0.84 10.58
N LYS A 47 7.37 0.38 10.49
CA LYS A 47 8.79 0.70 10.56
C LYS A 47 8.97 1.94 11.39
N THR A 48 9.98 1.98 12.26
CA THR A 48 10.37 3.20 12.95
C THR A 48 11.11 4.14 11.99
N ILE A 49 11.26 5.40 12.41
CA ILE A 49 12.01 6.39 11.62
C ILE A 49 13.46 5.93 11.46
N GLU A 50 14.08 5.38 12.50
CA GLU A 50 15.46 4.89 12.49
C GLU A 50 15.64 3.74 11.50
N GLU A 51 14.67 2.82 11.41
CA GLU A 51 14.69 1.74 10.43
C GLU A 51 14.60 2.29 9.00
N ILE A 52 13.73 3.27 8.75
CA ILE A 52 13.60 3.90 7.42
C ILE A 52 14.90 4.61 7.05
N VAL A 53 15.51 5.36 7.98
CA VAL A 53 16.79 6.04 7.76
C VAL A 53 17.91 5.04 7.48
N SER A 54 17.95 3.91 8.21
CA SER A 54 18.94 2.84 7.98
C SER A 54 18.77 2.19 6.59
N LEU A 55 17.54 1.93 6.16
CA LEU A 55 17.25 1.39 4.82
C LEU A 55 17.64 2.37 3.71
N LEU A 56 17.42 3.67 3.93
CA LEU A 56 17.84 4.70 2.98
C LEU A 56 19.37 4.80 2.89
N LYS A 57 20.07 4.82 4.04
CA LYS A 57 21.55 4.86 4.09
C LYS A 57 22.18 3.63 3.44
N SER A 58 21.59 2.45 3.63
CA SER A 58 22.04 1.19 3.02
C SER A 58 21.59 1.00 1.57
N LYS A 59 20.95 2.01 0.95
CA LYS A 59 20.44 1.98 -0.44
C LYS A 59 19.42 0.87 -0.71
N GLN A 60 18.78 0.34 0.33
CA GLN A 60 17.66 -0.61 0.22
C GLN A 60 16.32 0.10 0.01
N LEU A 61 16.24 1.39 0.37
CA LEU A 61 15.14 2.27 0.06
C LEU A 61 15.61 3.34 -0.94
N ALA A 62 14.74 3.70 -1.88
CA ALA A 62 14.96 4.81 -2.79
C ALA A 62 13.74 5.72 -2.78
N CYS A 63 13.98 7.04 -2.79
CA CYS A 63 12.92 8.00 -3.04
C CYS A 63 12.41 7.83 -4.47
N LYS A 64 11.09 7.92 -4.62
CA LYS A 64 10.40 7.87 -5.91
C LYS A 64 9.66 9.18 -6.11
N THR A 65 9.10 9.35 -7.31
CA THR A 65 8.18 10.45 -7.59
C THR A 65 7.07 10.49 -6.55
N GLU A 66 6.53 11.67 -6.30
CA GLU A 66 5.43 11.82 -5.36
C GLU A 66 4.19 11.04 -5.85
N MET A 67 3.53 10.34 -4.95
CA MET A 67 2.29 9.62 -5.27
C MET A 67 1.13 10.61 -5.32
N PRO A 68 0.30 10.61 -6.38
CA PRO A 68 -0.89 11.44 -6.45
C PRO A 68 -1.82 11.25 -5.24
N ILE A 69 -2.33 12.35 -4.68
CA ILE A 69 -3.12 12.33 -3.44
C ILE A 69 -4.35 11.42 -3.54
N GLY A 70 -5.05 11.39 -4.69
CA GLY A 70 -6.21 10.53 -4.88
C GLY A 70 -5.89 9.03 -4.79
N ILE A 71 -4.65 8.62 -5.09
CA ILE A 71 -4.22 7.22 -4.87
C ILE A 71 -3.96 6.99 -3.38
N VAL A 72 -3.33 7.96 -2.70
CA VAL A 72 -3.09 7.88 -1.25
C VAL A 72 -4.41 7.77 -0.48
N GLU A 73 -5.44 8.50 -0.90
CA GLU A 73 -6.79 8.41 -0.32
C GLU A 73 -7.42 7.03 -0.53
N LYS A 74 -7.39 6.50 -1.76
CA LYS A 74 -7.85 5.11 -2.04
C LYS A 74 -7.14 4.08 -1.16
N LEU A 75 -5.83 4.22 -0.98
CA LEU A 75 -5.04 3.34 -0.11
C LEU A 75 -5.43 3.48 1.36
N ARG A 76 -5.64 4.71 1.84
CA ARG A 76 -6.09 5.01 3.20
C ARG A 76 -7.42 4.32 3.49
N GLU A 77 -8.41 4.53 2.64
CA GLU A 77 -9.75 3.92 2.75
C GLU A 77 -9.68 2.39 2.77
N ALA A 78 -8.89 1.79 1.88
CA ALA A 78 -8.73 0.35 1.80
C ALA A 78 -8.03 -0.26 3.04
N VAL A 79 -7.09 0.47 3.67
CA VAL A 79 -6.49 0.05 4.94
C VAL A 79 -7.51 0.13 6.08
N ILE A 80 -8.32 1.17 6.14
CA ILE A 80 -9.37 1.33 7.16
C ILE A 80 -10.43 0.22 7.04
N ALA A 81 -10.83 -0.10 5.81
CA ALA A 81 -11.80 -1.17 5.51
C ALA A 81 -11.29 -2.57 5.85
N SER A 82 -9.97 -2.77 5.97
CA SER A 82 -9.39 -4.10 6.23
C SER A 82 -9.82 -4.67 7.58
N PRO A 83 -10.41 -5.88 7.65
CA PRO A 83 -10.83 -6.48 8.92
C PRO A 83 -9.65 -6.99 9.76
N VAL A 84 -8.45 -7.07 9.20
CA VAL A 84 -7.26 -7.67 9.86
C VAL A 84 -6.21 -6.63 10.27
N VAL A 85 -6.37 -5.37 9.87
CA VAL A 85 -5.49 -4.29 10.29
C VAL A 85 -5.88 -3.83 11.69
N GLU A 86 -4.88 -3.63 12.55
CA GLU A 86 -5.07 -3.18 13.94
C GLU A 86 -5.78 -1.80 14.02
N ASN A 87 -6.69 -1.64 14.99
CA ASN A 87 -7.51 -0.43 15.12
C ASN A 87 -6.69 0.84 15.34
N ASN A 88 -5.59 0.78 16.11
CA ASN A 88 -4.70 1.93 16.33
C ASN A 88 -4.14 2.50 15.01
N ILE A 89 -3.81 1.64 14.04
CA ILE A 89 -3.35 2.07 12.72
C ILE A 89 -4.47 2.78 11.98
N LYS A 90 -5.71 2.27 12.06
CA LYS A 90 -6.86 2.88 11.40
C LYS A 90 -7.21 4.24 12.00
N GLU A 91 -7.12 4.36 13.32
CA GLU A 91 -7.33 5.62 14.04
C GLU A 91 -6.32 6.68 13.61
N MET A 92 -5.04 6.31 13.48
CA MET A 92 -3.99 7.21 12.97
C MET A 92 -4.27 7.70 11.54
N LEU A 93 -5.01 6.94 10.73
CA LEU A 93 -5.36 7.27 9.35
C LEU A 93 -6.67 8.06 9.23
N ASN A 94 -7.51 8.05 10.27
CA ASN A 94 -8.73 8.84 10.36
C ASN A 94 -8.52 10.26 10.92
N ALA A 95 -7.34 10.52 11.49
CA ALA A 95 -6.91 11.85 11.93
C ALA A 95 -6.54 12.76 10.76
#